data_AF-A0A0W1AKP1-F1
#
_entry.id   AF-A0A0W1AKP1-F1
#
_cell.length_a   1.000
_cell.length_b   1.000
_cell.length_c   1.000
_cell.angle_alpha   90.00
_cell.angle_beta   90.00
_cell.angle_gamma   90.00
#
_symmetry.space_group_name_H-M   'P 1'
#
loop_
_entity.id
_entity.type
_entity.pdbx_description
1 polymer ?
#
loop_
_entity_poly.entity_id
_entity_poly.type
_entity_poly.pdbx_seq_one_letter_code
_entity_poly.pdbx_strand_id
1 'polypeptide(L)'
;MPKTIKLHRTSEYAPIPLVKNEQGLYPVPTMRCGILPYTRQGSDILWGCVKSNRVGPVTITLPAGIQDILVTKGEKHLALEVGKPVPDLGYECVQEFVGTLFRDQVYQQMVSRLIENDFNVFIEHPLVTALHETREEHGIDLRKDEGRDHHLLHQLIELAVQPLSGQRGATAQMFWIASLNALDGIELSNTAKIEKKIRRNFGREFYEQGCWGTLPEFKKALIEARQHTTPTPHSASQTDLIKGVLEAYEETLDLLSYLELLINNSFIKTALPREFPRFFTHPSERTSDDAGGIDDMLNTVLRSTLREESGMSLLNPDEQNDRLTYSNPGSDSSSASSSVR
;
A
#
# COMPACT_ATOMS: atom_id res chain seq x y z
N MET A 1 1.79 -4.00 -16.17
CA MET A 1 1.84 -5.40 -15.68
C MET A 1 2.71 -5.42 -14.44
N PRO A 2 2.25 -6.04 -13.34
CA PRO A 2 3.10 -6.29 -12.17
C PRO A 2 4.34 -7.09 -12.56
N LYS A 3 5.48 -6.70 -11.99
CA LYS A 3 6.78 -7.27 -12.36
C LYS A 3 7.39 -7.91 -11.12
N THR A 4 7.70 -9.20 -11.19
CA THR A 4 8.58 -9.78 -10.17
C THR A 4 9.95 -9.13 -10.32
N ILE A 5 10.43 -8.51 -9.25
CA ILE A 5 11.74 -7.87 -9.23
C ILE A 5 12.69 -8.67 -8.35
N LYS A 6 13.92 -8.82 -8.81
CA LYS A 6 15.00 -9.33 -7.98
C LYS A 6 15.51 -8.17 -7.15
N LEU A 7 15.51 -8.34 -5.83
CA LEU A 7 16.13 -7.35 -4.95
C LEU A 7 17.66 -7.41 -5.11
N HIS A 8 18.29 -6.25 -5.09
CA HIS A 8 19.73 -6.02 -5.14
C HIS A 8 20.19 -5.34 -3.84
N ARG A 9 21.49 -5.20 -3.61
CA ARG A 9 22.00 -4.42 -2.47
C ARG A 9 21.57 -2.97 -2.64
N THR A 10 21.35 -2.25 -1.55
CA THR A 10 20.88 -0.85 -1.62
C THR A 10 21.84 0.05 -2.39
N SER A 11 23.14 -0.22 -2.30
CA SER A 11 24.20 0.45 -3.08
C SER A 11 24.07 0.32 -4.61
N GLU A 12 23.33 -0.68 -5.11
CA GLU A 12 23.08 -0.87 -6.54
C GLU A 12 21.91 0.01 -7.05
N TYR A 13 21.10 0.57 -6.16
CA TYR A 13 20.03 1.50 -6.48
C TYR A 13 20.53 2.94 -6.33
N ALA A 14 21.16 3.44 -7.40
CA ALA A 14 21.71 4.80 -7.40
C ALA A 14 20.60 5.84 -7.13
N PRO A 15 20.88 6.85 -6.30
CA PRO A 15 19.95 7.95 -6.08
C PRO A 15 19.80 8.77 -7.37
N ILE A 16 18.63 9.39 -7.54
CA ILE A 16 18.23 10.04 -8.78
C ILE A 16 18.69 11.50 -8.76
N PRO A 17 19.55 11.97 -9.68
CA PRO A 17 19.99 13.36 -9.71
C PRO A 17 18.80 14.32 -9.80
N LEU A 18 18.79 15.34 -8.95
CA LEU A 18 17.71 16.31 -8.93
C LEU A 18 17.95 17.37 -10.02
N VAL A 19 17.23 17.21 -11.14
CA VAL A 19 17.30 18.12 -12.30
C VAL A 19 16.04 18.97 -12.40
N LYS A 20 16.17 20.18 -12.95
CA LYS A 20 15.01 21.03 -13.23
C LYS A 20 14.12 20.38 -14.30
N ASN A 21 12.81 20.46 -14.10
CA ASN A 21 11.82 20.07 -15.08
C ASN A 21 11.72 21.11 -16.22
N GLU A 22 10.80 20.88 -17.16
CA GLU A 22 10.56 21.77 -18.31
C GLU A 22 10.16 23.21 -17.89
N GLN A 23 9.62 23.38 -16.69
CA GLN A 23 9.25 24.68 -16.12
C GLN A 23 10.39 25.34 -15.33
N GLY A 24 11.59 24.74 -15.32
CA GLY A 24 12.75 25.28 -14.62
C GLY A 24 12.72 25.07 -13.10
N LEU A 25 11.83 24.21 -12.59
CA LEU A 25 11.66 23.92 -11.17
C LEU A 25 12.21 22.54 -10.81
N TYR A 26 12.74 22.40 -9.61
CA TYR A 26 13.13 21.08 -9.10
C TYR A 26 11.88 20.29 -8.70
N PRO A 27 11.70 19.04 -9.15
CA PRO A 27 10.54 18.24 -8.78
C PRO A 27 10.53 18.02 -7.27
N VAL A 28 9.39 18.30 -6.63
CA VAL A 28 9.17 17.95 -5.22
C VAL A 28 8.74 16.48 -5.20
N PRO A 29 9.36 15.61 -4.38
CA PRO A 29 8.88 14.24 -4.24
C PRO A 29 7.48 14.25 -3.60
N THR A 30 6.48 13.82 -4.37
CA THR A 30 5.07 13.69 -3.93
C THR A 30 4.56 12.27 -4.04
N MET A 31 5.42 11.33 -4.41
CA MET A 31 5.08 9.91 -4.56
C MET A 31 5.32 9.18 -3.25
N ARG A 32 4.29 8.50 -2.75
CA ARG A 32 4.42 7.59 -1.61
C ARG A 32 5.04 6.26 -2.07
N CYS A 33 6.07 5.80 -1.39
CA CYS A 33 6.78 4.57 -1.71
C CYS A 33 6.70 3.60 -0.53
N GLY A 34 6.30 2.36 -0.78
CA GLY A 34 6.09 1.38 0.30
C GLY A 34 6.16 -0.07 -0.13
N ILE A 35 6.52 -0.96 0.79
CA ILE A 35 6.40 -2.41 0.58
C ILE A 35 5.25 -2.89 1.46
N LEU A 36 4.26 -3.53 0.88
CA LEU A 36 3.20 -4.24 1.56
C LEU A 36 3.64 -5.69 1.77
N PRO A 37 4.15 -6.06 2.97
CA PRO A 37 4.54 -7.43 3.23
C PRO A 37 3.29 -8.29 3.54
N TYR A 38 3.34 -9.55 3.15
CA TYR A 38 2.34 -10.54 3.54
C TYR A 38 2.97 -11.90 3.79
N THR A 39 2.33 -12.73 4.62
CA THR A 39 2.66 -14.14 4.77
C THR A 39 1.39 -14.98 4.70
N ARG A 40 1.52 -16.25 4.33
CA ARG A 40 0.40 -17.20 4.33
C ARG A 40 0.44 -18.03 5.62
N GLN A 41 -0.70 -18.10 6.32
CA GLN A 41 -0.88 -18.98 7.46
C GLN A 41 -2.07 -19.90 7.21
N GLY A 42 -1.80 -21.11 6.72
CA GLY A 42 -2.86 -22.01 6.26
C GLY A 42 -3.58 -21.44 5.02
N SER A 43 -4.90 -21.27 5.11
CA SER A 43 -5.71 -20.64 4.07
C SER A 43 -5.62 -19.11 4.07
N ASP A 44 -5.19 -18.52 5.18
CA ASP A 44 -5.34 -17.09 5.42
C ASP A 44 -4.09 -16.34 4.97
N ILE A 45 -4.30 -15.09 4.56
CA ILE A 45 -3.25 -14.13 4.24
C ILE A 45 -3.18 -13.12 5.37
N LEU A 46 -2.01 -13.02 5.99
CA LEU A 46 -1.69 -11.99 6.97
C LEU A 46 -0.96 -10.85 6.28
N TRP A 47 -1.52 -9.65 6.37
CA TRP A 47 -0.98 -8.44 5.79
C TRP A 47 -0.28 -7.59 6.85
N GLY A 48 0.92 -7.11 6.56
CA GLY A 48 1.59 -6.09 7.34
C GLY A 48 1.14 -4.70 6.90
N CYS A 49 0.34 -4.03 7.71
CA CYS A 49 -0.16 -2.67 7.47
C CYS A 49 0.24 -1.73 8.60
N VAL A 50 -0.14 -0.46 8.51
CA VAL A 50 0.16 0.55 9.53
C VAL A 50 -1.12 1.00 10.19
N LYS A 51 -1.20 0.82 11.50
CA LYS A 51 -2.28 1.33 12.35
C LYS A 51 -1.90 2.72 12.85
N SER A 52 -2.76 3.71 12.65
CA SER A 52 -2.56 5.06 13.21
C SER A 52 -3.85 5.68 13.74
N ASN A 53 -3.72 6.64 14.66
CA ASN A 53 -4.82 7.45 15.18
C ASN A 53 -4.70 8.93 14.75
N ARG A 54 -4.03 9.21 13.62
CA ARG A 54 -3.56 10.55 13.21
C ARG A 54 -4.60 11.67 13.29
N VAL A 55 -5.87 11.34 13.04
CA VAL A 55 -6.97 12.32 12.93
C VAL A 55 -8.11 12.06 13.91
N GLY A 56 -7.92 11.15 14.88
CA GLY A 56 -8.93 10.75 15.86
C GLY A 56 -9.24 9.25 15.78
N PRO A 57 -10.01 8.79 14.77
CA PRO A 57 -10.27 7.36 14.59
C PRO A 57 -8.97 6.60 14.33
N VAL A 58 -8.94 5.37 14.82
CA VAL A 58 -7.89 4.41 14.49
C VAL A 58 -8.16 3.89 13.08
N THR A 59 -7.17 4.01 12.21
CA THR A 59 -7.25 3.55 10.82
C THR A 59 -6.06 2.67 10.48
N ILE A 60 -6.25 1.79 9.51
CA ILE A 60 -5.19 0.92 9.00
C ILE A 60 -4.92 1.31 7.55
N THR A 61 -3.68 1.64 7.24
CA THR A 61 -3.26 2.06 5.91
C THR A 61 -2.11 1.21 5.42
N LEU A 62 -1.87 1.25 4.11
CA LEU A 62 -0.66 0.67 3.54
C LEU A 62 0.60 1.38 4.08
N PRO A 63 1.70 0.65 4.32
CA PRO A 63 3.00 1.22 4.68
C PRO A 63 3.54 2.13 3.60
N ALA A 64 3.86 3.41 3.86
CA ALA A 64 4.55 4.20 2.84
C ALA A 64 5.07 5.55 3.34
N GLY A 65 6.25 5.90 2.85
CA GLY A 65 6.89 7.20 3.05
C GLY A 65 7.04 8.02 1.79
N ILE A 66 7.56 9.23 1.93
CA ILE A 66 7.96 10.09 0.81
C ILE A 66 9.49 9.97 0.65
N GLN A 67 9.97 10.00 -0.59
CA GLN A 67 11.40 9.95 -0.86
C GLN A 67 12.13 11.15 -0.26
N ASP A 68 13.26 10.91 0.37
CA ASP A 68 14.12 11.96 0.92
C ASP A 68 14.95 12.66 -0.15
N ILE A 69 15.33 13.90 0.15
CA ILE A 69 16.34 14.63 -0.62
C ILE A 69 17.72 14.35 -0.01
N LEU A 70 18.57 13.70 -0.79
CA LEU A 70 19.93 13.35 -0.39
C LEU A 70 20.89 14.45 -0.85
N VAL A 71 21.67 14.97 0.07
CA VAL A 71 22.61 16.07 -0.17
C VAL A 71 24.01 15.60 0.19
N THR A 72 24.96 15.81 -0.73
CA THR A 72 26.35 15.40 -0.52
C THR A 72 27.32 16.53 -0.88
N LYS A 73 28.36 16.69 -0.05
CA LYS A 73 29.49 17.60 -0.31
C LYS A 73 30.74 17.08 0.39
N GLY A 74 31.73 16.70 -0.41
CA GLY A 74 32.90 15.97 0.10
C GLY A 74 32.45 14.66 0.77
N GLU A 75 32.87 14.44 2.00
CA GLU A 75 32.54 13.25 2.81
C GLU A 75 31.22 13.39 3.58
N LYS A 76 30.56 14.56 3.54
CA LYS A 76 29.31 14.78 4.28
C LYS A 76 28.12 14.34 3.45
N HIS A 77 27.28 13.50 4.05
CA HIS A 77 26.03 13.00 3.51
C HIS A 77 24.89 13.36 4.47
N LEU A 78 23.83 13.94 3.92
CA LEU A 78 22.68 14.44 4.68
C LEU A 78 21.40 14.04 3.95
N ALA A 79 20.35 13.70 4.71
CA ALA A 79 19.01 13.48 4.19
C ALA A 79 18.09 14.60 4.69
N LEU A 80 17.30 15.16 3.78
CA LEU A 80 16.32 16.21 4.05
C LEU A 80 14.93 15.69 3.72
N GLU A 81 14.07 15.69 4.73
CA GLU A 81 12.71 15.18 4.59
C GLU A 81 11.73 16.31 4.25
N VAL A 82 10.98 16.13 3.16
CA VAL A 82 9.98 17.11 2.72
C VAL A 82 8.89 17.28 3.78
N GLY A 83 8.55 18.52 4.07
CA GLY A 83 7.54 18.85 5.09
C GLY A 83 8.05 18.74 6.54
N LYS A 84 9.36 18.52 6.77
CA LYS A 84 9.99 18.68 8.09
C LYS A 84 10.76 20.02 8.16
N PRO A 85 10.96 20.58 9.37
CA PRO A 85 11.83 21.73 9.54
C PRO A 85 13.24 21.42 9.08
N VAL A 86 13.86 22.36 8.36
CA VAL A 86 15.23 22.23 7.88
C VAL A 86 16.18 22.14 9.09
N PRO A 87 16.99 21.08 9.18
CA PRO A 87 18.00 20.97 10.23
C PRO A 87 19.15 21.96 10.00
N ASP A 88 19.90 22.28 11.06
CA ASP A 88 21.15 23.01 10.89
C ASP A 88 22.18 22.11 10.20
N LEU A 89 22.57 22.49 8.97
CA LEU A 89 23.54 21.75 8.17
C LEU A 89 24.99 22.22 8.40
N GLY A 90 25.18 23.31 9.17
CA GLY A 90 26.49 23.92 9.40
C GLY A 90 27.09 24.59 8.16
N TYR A 91 26.25 25.09 7.26
CA TYR A 91 26.67 25.78 6.03
C TYR A 91 25.96 27.12 5.88
N GLU A 92 26.75 28.19 5.73
CA GLU A 92 26.26 29.56 5.66
C GLU A 92 25.25 29.78 4.52
N CYS A 93 25.45 29.14 3.37
CA CYS A 93 24.60 29.28 2.18
C CYS A 93 23.14 28.80 2.37
N VAL A 94 22.85 28.05 3.45
CA VAL A 94 21.51 27.53 3.76
C VAL A 94 21.05 27.88 5.18
N GLN A 95 21.84 28.64 5.94
CA GLN A 95 21.56 28.93 7.35
C GLN A 95 20.23 29.65 7.55
N GLU A 96 19.83 30.52 6.62
CA GLU A 96 18.57 31.26 6.68
C GLU A 96 17.32 30.37 6.64
N PHE A 97 17.44 29.12 6.20
CA PHE A 97 16.32 28.19 6.15
C PHE A 97 16.15 27.37 7.43
N VAL A 98 17.12 27.37 8.34
CA VAL A 98 17.10 26.50 9.53
C VAL A 98 15.82 26.73 10.34
N GLY A 99 15.14 25.64 10.67
CA GLY A 99 13.85 25.66 11.37
C GLY A 99 12.63 25.99 10.51
N THR A 100 12.81 26.47 9.28
CA THR A 100 11.69 26.67 8.33
C THR A 100 11.25 25.34 7.73
N LEU A 101 9.99 25.24 7.31
CA LEU A 101 9.44 24.00 6.77
C LEU A 101 9.93 23.75 5.35
N PHE A 102 10.58 22.61 5.11
CA PHE A 102 11.14 22.25 3.81
C PHE A 102 10.05 21.83 2.80
N ARG A 103 9.40 22.81 2.18
CA ARG A 103 8.37 22.62 1.15
C ARG A 103 8.21 23.88 0.29
N ASP A 104 7.42 23.78 -0.78
CA ASP A 104 7.00 24.92 -1.62
C ASP A 104 8.20 25.79 -2.09
N GLN A 105 8.15 27.10 -1.84
CA GLN A 105 9.21 28.04 -2.21
C GLN A 105 10.52 27.79 -1.45
N VAL A 106 10.46 27.41 -0.16
CA VAL A 106 11.64 27.10 0.64
C VAL A 106 12.38 25.91 0.03
N TYR A 107 11.64 24.89 -0.41
CA TYR A 107 12.22 23.75 -1.12
C TYR A 107 13.00 24.20 -2.37
N GLN A 108 12.36 24.98 -3.25
CA GLN A 108 12.99 25.43 -4.50
C GLN A 108 14.25 26.26 -4.24
N GLN A 109 14.19 27.21 -3.30
CA GLN A 109 15.31 28.09 -2.99
C GLN A 109 16.46 27.33 -2.32
N MET A 110 16.15 26.41 -1.41
CA MET A 110 17.17 25.63 -0.70
C MET A 110 17.90 24.69 -1.64
N VAL A 111 17.17 23.94 -2.48
CA VAL A 111 17.79 23.07 -3.49
C VAL A 111 18.65 23.88 -4.46
N SER A 112 18.16 25.03 -4.93
CA SER A 112 18.94 25.91 -5.83
C SER A 112 20.25 26.35 -5.17
N ARG A 113 20.19 26.85 -3.93
CA ARG A 113 21.37 27.30 -3.18
C ARG A 113 22.37 26.19 -2.93
N LEU A 114 21.91 24.97 -2.62
CA LEU A 114 22.79 23.81 -2.47
C LEU A 114 23.53 23.54 -3.78
N ILE A 115 22.82 23.45 -4.90
CA ILE A 115 23.43 23.17 -6.21
C ILE A 115 24.38 24.30 -6.65
N GLU A 116 24.00 25.56 -6.46
CA GLU A 116 24.84 26.74 -6.74
C GLU A 116 26.12 26.80 -5.90
N ASN A 117 26.15 26.11 -4.76
CA ASN A 117 27.31 26.01 -3.88
C ASN A 117 28.00 24.63 -3.98
N ASP A 118 27.93 24.00 -5.16
CA ASP A 118 28.61 22.76 -5.53
C ASP A 118 28.26 21.54 -4.65
N PHE A 119 27.04 21.50 -4.10
CA PHE A 119 26.52 20.27 -3.50
C PHE A 119 25.92 19.39 -4.59
N ASN A 120 26.11 18.07 -4.49
CA ASN A 120 25.31 17.14 -5.29
C ASN A 120 24.02 16.84 -4.54
N VAL A 121 22.90 17.07 -5.21
CA VAL A 121 21.55 16.90 -4.65
C VAL A 121 20.81 15.84 -5.46
N PHE A 122 20.22 14.88 -4.76
CA PHE A 122 19.52 13.74 -5.33
C PHE A 122 18.19 13.51 -4.64
N ILE A 123 17.29 12.79 -5.31
CA ILE A 123 16.14 12.15 -4.69
C ILE A 123 16.52 10.71 -4.38
N GLU A 124 16.18 10.22 -3.19
CA GLU A 124 16.35 8.80 -2.83
C GLU A 124 15.63 7.89 -3.84
N HIS A 125 16.17 6.70 -4.12
CA HIS A 125 15.52 5.77 -5.03
C HIS A 125 14.22 5.21 -4.43
N PRO A 126 13.08 5.15 -5.17
CA PRO A 126 11.77 4.74 -4.63
C PRO A 126 11.76 3.42 -3.84
N LEU A 127 12.44 2.40 -4.35
CA LEU A 127 12.52 1.10 -3.67
C LEU A 127 13.37 1.17 -2.38
N VAL A 128 14.38 2.04 -2.32
CA VAL A 128 15.19 2.24 -1.12
C VAL A 128 14.35 2.91 -0.04
N THR A 129 13.60 3.96 -0.39
CA THR A 129 12.60 4.57 0.50
C THR A 129 11.62 3.52 1.02
N ALA A 130 11.05 2.70 0.13
CA ALA A 130 10.10 1.67 0.52
C ALA A 130 10.68 0.64 1.50
N LEU A 131 11.95 0.25 1.34
CA LEU A 131 12.67 -0.63 2.27
C LEU A 131 12.92 0.03 3.63
N HIS A 132 13.30 1.31 3.64
CA HIS A 132 13.48 2.08 4.86
C HIS A 132 12.17 2.18 5.66
N GLU A 133 11.08 2.54 4.99
CA GLU A 133 9.75 2.64 5.60
C GLU A 133 9.27 1.29 6.16
N THR A 134 9.49 0.19 5.43
CA THR A 134 9.16 -1.16 5.93
C THR A 134 9.90 -1.49 7.23
N ARG A 135 11.16 -1.08 7.33
CA ARG A 135 11.95 -1.27 8.55
C ARG A 135 11.44 -0.37 9.68
N GLU A 136 11.13 0.89 9.40
CA GLU A 136 10.66 1.84 10.41
C GLU A 136 9.28 1.49 10.94
N GLU A 137 8.34 1.20 10.06
CA GLU A 137 6.93 0.97 10.39
C GLU A 137 6.69 -0.45 10.91
N HIS A 138 7.32 -1.49 10.33
CA HIS A 138 7.07 -2.90 10.68
C HIS A 138 8.19 -3.56 11.46
N GLY A 139 9.36 -2.93 11.57
CA GLY A 139 10.54 -3.53 12.18
C GLY A 139 11.21 -4.59 11.29
N ILE A 140 10.77 -4.75 10.03
CA ILE A 140 11.28 -5.79 9.11
C ILE A 140 12.31 -5.18 8.16
N ASP A 141 13.54 -5.66 8.25
CA ASP A 141 14.63 -5.16 7.42
C ASP A 141 14.92 -6.09 6.24
N LEU A 142 14.25 -5.83 5.10
CA LEU A 142 14.32 -6.65 3.90
C LEU A 142 15.50 -6.34 2.97
N ARG A 143 16.40 -5.42 3.33
CA ARG A 143 17.53 -5.01 2.46
C ARG A 143 18.44 -6.22 2.17
N LYS A 144 18.68 -6.50 0.89
CA LYS A 144 19.41 -7.72 0.50
C LYS A 144 20.86 -7.71 0.98
N ASP A 145 21.27 -8.81 1.63
CA ASP A 145 22.61 -9.02 2.22
C ASP A 145 23.01 -7.99 3.31
N GLU A 146 22.15 -7.02 3.61
CA GLU A 146 22.42 -5.89 4.52
C GLU A 146 21.45 -5.87 5.70
N GLY A 147 20.19 -6.25 5.45
CA GLY A 147 19.11 -6.25 6.42
C GLY A 147 19.03 -7.54 7.22
N ARG A 148 18.63 -7.41 8.50
CA ARG A 148 18.48 -8.55 9.41
C ARG A 148 17.53 -9.63 8.87
N ASP A 149 16.45 -9.21 8.23
CA ASP A 149 15.30 -10.05 7.91
C ASP A 149 15.21 -10.38 6.42
N HIS A 150 16.26 -10.10 5.63
CA HIS A 150 16.28 -10.31 4.18
C HIS A 150 15.97 -11.76 3.76
N HIS A 151 16.30 -12.73 4.61
CA HIS A 151 16.07 -14.16 4.39
C HIS A 151 14.57 -14.54 4.39
N LEU A 152 13.71 -13.67 4.94
CA LEU A 152 12.26 -13.86 4.91
C LEU A 152 11.66 -13.60 3.54
N LEU A 153 12.31 -12.79 2.70
CA LEU A 153 11.77 -12.40 1.41
C LEU A 153 11.76 -13.59 0.45
N HIS A 154 10.57 -14.11 0.16
CA HIS A 154 10.38 -15.15 -0.85
C HIS A 154 10.24 -14.54 -2.25
N GLN A 155 9.42 -13.49 -2.38
CA GLN A 155 9.14 -12.84 -3.66
C GLN A 155 8.83 -11.37 -3.45
N LEU A 156 9.28 -10.52 -4.38
CA LEU A 156 8.94 -9.09 -4.43
C LEU A 156 8.31 -8.76 -5.78
N ILE A 157 7.11 -8.18 -5.75
CA ILE A 157 6.34 -7.83 -6.95
C ILE A 157 6.12 -6.32 -6.96
N GLU A 158 6.62 -5.66 -8.00
CA GLU A 158 6.34 -4.25 -8.26
C GLU A 158 4.94 -4.08 -8.85
N LEU A 159 4.14 -3.20 -8.26
CA LEU A 159 2.85 -2.78 -8.80
C LEU A 159 3.01 -1.53 -9.66
N ALA A 160 2.06 -1.31 -10.57
CA ALA A 160 2.00 -0.06 -11.32
C ALA A 160 1.75 1.12 -10.36
N VAL A 161 2.29 2.29 -10.71
CA VAL A 161 2.03 3.53 -9.97
C VAL A 161 0.54 3.82 -9.96
N GLN A 162 0.00 4.07 -8.78
CA GLN A 162 -1.42 4.35 -8.56
C GLN A 162 -1.61 5.82 -8.19
N PRO A 163 -2.56 6.55 -8.81
CA PRO A 163 -2.92 7.88 -8.34
C PRO A 163 -3.54 7.76 -6.95
N LEU A 164 -3.28 8.73 -6.07
CA LEU A 164 -3.95 8.81 -4.76
C LEU A 164 -5.14 9.77 -4.85
N SER A 165 -6.25 9.40 -4.22
CA SER A 165 -7.38 10.30 -4.04
C SER A 165 -7.16 11.25 -2.84
N GLY A 166 -7.77 12.42 -2.88
CA GLY A 166 -7.84 13.35 -1.74
C GLY A 166 -6.67 14.33 -1.56
N GLN A 167 -6.84 15.28 -0.62
CA GLN A 167 -5.85 16.33 -0.30
C GLN A 167 -4.77 15.84 0.68
N ARG A 168 -4.05 14.77 0.31
CA ARG A 168 -3.06 14.12 1.19
C ARG A 168 -1.62 14.67 1.03
N GLY A 169 -1.44 15.70 0.22
CA GLY A 169 -0.10 16.23 -0.14
C GLY A 169 0.70 15.33 -1.07
N ALA A 170 0.40 14.03 -1.12
CA ALA A 170 0.85 13.09 -2.12
C ALA A 170 -0.17 12.95 -3.26
N THR A 171 0.32 12.76 -4.48
CA THR A 171 -0.51 12.66 -5.69
C THR A 171 -0.54 11.25 -6.29
N ALA A 172 0.45 10.44 -5.94
CA ALA A 172 0.59 9.09 -6.42
C ALA A 172 1.28 8.21 -5.37
N GLN A 173 1.19 6.91 -5.59
CA GLN A 173 1.89 5.91 -4.81
C GLN A 173 2.49 4.82 -5.69
N MET A 174 3.65 4.34 -5.28
CA MET A 174 4.36 3.20 -5.85
C MET A 174 4.57 2.17 -4.77
N PHE A 175 4.13 0.94 -5.02
CA PHE A 175 4.14 -0.10 -4.02
C PHE A 175 4.72 -1.39 -4.55
N TRP A 176 5.40 -2.11 -3.66
CA TRP A 176 5.81 -3.48 -3.88
C TRP A 176 5.05 -4.40 -2.95
N ILE A 177 4.71 -5.59 -3.41
CA ILE A 177 4.18 -6.65 -2.56
C ILE A 177 5.33 -7.59 -2.23
N ALA A 178 5.62 -7.76 -0.94
CA ALA A 178 6.60 -8.72 -0.47
C ALA A 178 5.90 -9.97 0.08
N SER A 179 6.04 -11.09 -0.63
CA SER A 179 5.72 -12.40 -0.07
C SER A 179 6.84 -12.79 0.88
N LEU A 180 6.50 -12.98 2.14
CA LEU A 180 7.41 -13.39 3.19
C LEU A 180 7.18 -14.86 3.55
N ASN A 181 8.27 -15.54 3.89
CA ASN A 181 8.24 -16.81 4.62
C ASN A 181 7.64 -16.59 6.03
N ALA A 182 7.58 -17.65 6.85
CA ALA A 182 7.04 -17.57 8.22
C ALA A 182 7.70 -16.44 9.03
N LEU A 183 6.90 -15.67 9.77
CA LEU A 183 7.31 -14.46 10.50
C LEU A 183 7.65 -14.74 11.97
N ASP A 184 8.06 -15.97 12.28
CA ASP A 184 8.29 -16.41 13.65
C ASP A 184 9.35 -15.53 14.33
N GLY A 185 8.96 -14.86 15.41
CA GLY A 185 9.85 -14.04 16.23
C GLY A 185 10.11 -12.61 15.74
N ILE A 186 9.30 -12.08 14.82
CA ILE A 186 9.43 -10.67 14.40
C ILE A 186 8.84 -9.74 15.45
N GLU A 187 9.68 -8.83 15.95
CA GLU A 187 9.27 -7.72 16.80
C GLU A 187 8.76 -6.55 15.95
N LEU A 188 7.51 -6.15 16.20
CA LEU A 188 6.87 -5.03 15.51
C LEU A 188 7.30 -3.71 16.13
N SER A 189 7.71 -2.76 15.29
CA SER A 189 7.94 -1.38 15.71
C SER A 189 6.62 -0.73 16.13
N ASN A 190 6.56 -0.25 17.38
CA ASN A 190 5.50 0.63 17.86
C ASN A 190 6.05 2.04 18.02
N THR A 191 5.61 3.00 17.19
CA THR A 191 6.02 4.40 17.35
C THR A 191 4.95 5.19 18.08
N ALA A 192 5.20 5.53 19.34
CA ALA A 192 4.47 6.58 20.05
C ALA A 192 5.14 7.92 19.74
N LYS A 193 4.63 8.66 18.77
CA LYS A 193 5.21 9.92 18.30
C LYS A 193 4.30 11.08 18.66
N ILE A 194 4.76 11.98 19.53
CA ILE A 194 4.07 13.26 19.71
C ILE A 194 4.45 14.18 18.55
N GLU A 195 3.66 14.19 17.47
CA GLU A 195 3.85 15.11 16.36
C GLU A 195 3.42 16.54 16.72
N LYS A 196 4.35 17.31 17.32
CA LYS A 196 4.18 18.76 17.58
C LYS A 196 4.04 19.62 16.32
N LYS A 197 4.20 19.03 15.13
CA LYS A 197 4.26 19.74 13.82
C LYS A 197 2.89 19.98 13.20
N ILE A 198 1.89 19.16 13.54
CA ILE A 198 0.51 19.39 13.13
C ILE A 198 -0.12 20.24 14.23
N ARG A 199 -0.37 21.53 13.97
CA ARG A 199 -1.04 22.43 14.95
C ARG A 199 -2.34 21.83 15.52
N ARG A 200 -2.96 20.92 14.78
CA ARG A 200 -4.22 20.21 15.10
C ARG A 200 -4.04 18.99 16.04
N ASN A 201 -2.80 18.50 16.22
CA ASN A 201 -2.45 17.42 17.14
C ASN A 201 -1.75 17.93 18.40
N PHE A 202 -1.73 19.25 18.65
CA PHE A 202 -1.20 19.78 19.89
C PHE A 202 -1.96 19.20 21.10
N GLY A 203 -1.19 18.56 21.99
CA GLY A 203 -1.72 17.93 23.21
C GLY A 203 -2.34 16.55 23.01
N ARG A 204 -2.26 15.94 21.81
CA ARG A 204 -2.73 14.56 21.56
C ARG A 204 -1.55 13.62 21.38
N GLU A 205 -1.62 12.46 21.99
CA GLU A 205 -0.74 11.35 21.69
C GLU A 205 -1.12 10.76 20.33
N PHE A 206 -0.16 10.75 19.42
CA PHE A 206 -0.26 10.15 18.11
C PHE A 206 0.65 8.91 18.06
N TYR A 207 0.20 7.88 17.36
CA TYR A 207 1.03 6.72 17.07
C TYR A 207 0.86 6.27 15.63
N GLU A 208 1.94 5.72 15.10
CA GLU A 208 1.99 4.89 13.89
C GLU A 208 2.66 3.58 14.30
N GLN A 209 1.97 2.47 14.07
CA GLN A 209 2.42 1.16 14.51
C GLN A 209 2.19 0.15 13.40
N GLY A 210 3.22 -0.61 13.04
CA GLY A 210 3.06 -1.79 12.20
C GLY A 210 2.10 -2.78 12.85
N CYS A 211 1.08 -3.21 12.13
CA CYS A 211 0.12 -4.22 12.54
C CYS A 211 0.06 -5.35 11.52
N TRP A 212 -0.26 -6.54 12.00
CA TRP A 212 -0.52 -7.72 11.18
C TRP A 212 -1.94 -8.18 11.39
N GLY A 213 -2.62 -8.52 10.30
CA GLY A 213 -3.98 -9.02 10.37
C GLY A 213 -4.49 -9.50 9.03
N THR A 214 -5.63 -10.16 9.09
CA THR A 214 -6.38 -10.63 7.94
C THR A 214 -7.30 -9.53 7.41
N LEU A 215 -7.69 -9.64 6.13
CA LEU A 215 -8.65 -8.72 5.55
C LEU A 215 -10.00 -8.64 6.33
N PRO A 216 -10.60 -9.75 6.82
CA PRO A 216 -11.77 -9.69 7.69
C PRO A 216 -11.57 -8.88 8.97
N GLU A 217 -10.41 -9.01 9.64
CA GLU A 217 -10.08 -8.25 10.84
C GLU A 217 -9.98 -6.75 10.53
N PHE A 218 -9.34 -6.39 9.42
CA PHE A 218 -9.24 -4.98 9.01
C PHE A 218 -10.59 -4.40 8.59
N LYS A 219 -11.46 -5.18 7.93
CA LYS A 219 -12.85 -4.78 7.63
C LYS A 219 -13.65 -4.50 8.90
N LYS A 220 -13.50 -5.36 9.93
CA LYS A 220 -14.12 -5.14 11.23
C LYS A 220 -13.60 -3.86 11.90
N ALA A 221 -12.30 -3.62 11.87
CA ALA A 221 -11.69 -2.43 12.45
C ALA A 221 -12.17 -1.12 11.78
N LEU A 222 -12.43 -1.13 10.46
CA LEU A 222 -13.06 0.02 9.78
C LEU A 222 -14.48 0.31 10.30
N ILE A 223 -15.29 -0.71 10.56
CA ILE A 223 -16.64 -0.55 11.13
C ILE A 223 -16.53 0.11 12.52
N GLU A 224 -15.60 -0.36 13.35
CA GLU A 224 -15.33 0.22 14.67
C GLU A 224 -14.86 1.69 14.58
N ALA A 225 -13.98 1.99 13.63
CA ALA A 225 -13.48 3.34 13.38
C ALA A 225 -14.60 4.33 13.02
N ARG A 226 -15.55 3.90 12.17
CA ARG A 226 -16.75 4.68 11.79
C ARG A 226 -17.72 4.90 12.95
N GLN A 227 -17.77 3.99 13.92
CA GLN A 227 -18.62 4.16 15.10
C GLN A 227 -18.04 5.20 16.08
N HIS A 228 -16.72 5.35 16.12
CA HIS A 228 -16.01 6.25 17.03
C HIS A 228 -16.04 7.74 16.60
N THR A 229 -16.54 8.06 15.41
CA THR A 229 -16.64 9.44 14.92
C THR A 229 -17.87 10.21 15.43
N THR A 230 -18.67 9.61 16.32
CA THR A 230 -20.09 9.98 16.46
C THR A 230 -20.56 10.55 17.83
N PRO A 231 -19.71 11.14 18.71
CA PRO A 231 -20.32 12.07 19.67
C PRO A 231 -19.59 13.39 19.95
N THR A 232 -18.46 13.71 19.30
CA THR A 232 -17.73 14.96 19.61
C THR A 232 -18.02 16.02 18.55
N PRO A 233 -18.41 17.26 18.91
CA PRO A 233 -18.55 18.32 17.93
C PRO A 233 -17.18 18.62 17.30
N HIS A 234 -17.04 18.26 16.02
CA HIS A 234 -15.86 18.53 15.21
C HIS A 234 -16.06 19.83 14.40
N SER A 235 -14.97 20.57 14.16
CA SER A 235 -15.00 21.64 13.16
C SER A 235 -15.21 21.05 11.76
N ALA A 236 -15.79 21.81 10.83
CA ALA A 236 -15.97 21.35 9.45
C ALA A 236 -14.66 20.80 8.83
N SER A 237 -13.56 21.53 9.03
CA SER A 237 -12.22 21.12 8.60
C SER A 237 -11.69 19.82 9.24
N GLN A 238 -12.16 19.46 10.43
CA GLN A 238 -11.81 18.21 11.10
C GLN A 238 -12.69 17.06 10.59
N THR A 239 -13.98 17.33 10.36
CA THR A 239 -14.91 16.38 9.74
C THR A 239 -14.44 15.97 8.35
N ASP A 240 -14.03 16.94 7.51
CA ASP A 240 -13.53 16.66 6.15
C ASP A 240 -12.27 15.78 6.19
N LEU A 241 -11.39 16.03 7.16
CA LEU A 241 -10.16 15.26 7.34
C LEU A 241 -10.45 13.83 7.80
N ILE A 242 -11.35 13.65 8.78
CA ILE A 242 -11.78 12.34 9.26
C ILE A 242 -12.40 11.54 8.11
N LYS A 243 -13.29 12.17 7.34
CA LYS A 243 -13.92 11.57 6.17
C LYS A 243 -12.87 11.10 5.15
N GLY A 244 -11.95 11.99 4.77
CA GLY A 244 -10.89 11.64 3.82
C GLY A 244 -9.92 10.55 4.32
N VAL A 245 -9.76 10.38 5.64
CA VAL A 245 -8.96 9.29 6.20
C VAL A 245 -9.70 7.96 6.18
N LEU A 246 -11.00 7.95 6.52
CA LEU A 246 -11.85 6.76 6.41
C LEU A 246 -12.01 6.29 4.96
N GLU A 247 -12.18 7.23 4.02
CA GLU A 247 -12.28 6.92 2.58
C GLU A 247 -11.04 6.17 2.09
N ALA A 248 -9.82 6.59 2.39
CA ALA A 248 -8.68 5.79 1.94
C ALA A 248 -8.39 4.56 2.80
N TYR A 249 -8.97 4.44 3.99
CA TYR A 249 -8.99 3.15 4.69
C TYR A 249 -9.86 2.16 3.89
N GLU A 250 -11.00 2.58 3.37
CA GLU A 250 -11.82 1.78 2.44
C GLU A 250 -11.05 1.41 1.17
N GLU A 251 -10.39 2.38 0.52
CA GLU A 251 -9.57 2.11 -0.67
C GLU A 251 -8.42 1.13 -0.36
N THR A 252 -7.85 1.19 0.84
CA THR A 252 -6.86 0.21 1.30
C THR A 252 -7.47 -1.19 1.35
N LEU A 253 -8.67 -1.34 1.93
CA LEU A 253 -9.35 -2.64 2.01
C LEU A 253 -9.76 -3.17 0.63
N ASP A 254 -10.12 -2.30 -0.30
CA ASP A 254 -10.43 -2.67 -1.68
C ASP A 254 -9.19 -3.19 -2.40
N LEU A 255 -8.05 -2.51 -2.25
CA LEU A 255 -6.78 -2.99 -2.77
C LEU A 255 -6.41 -4.35 -2.17
N LEU A 256 -6.48 -4.49 -0.83
CA LEU A 256 -6.18 -5.77 -0.18
C LEU A 256 -7.10 -6.89 -0.65
N SER A 257 -8.41 -6.62 -0.78
CA SER A 257 -9.39 -7.59 -1.32
C SER A 257 -9.02 -8.05 -2.74
N TYR A 258 -8.63 -7.10 -3.60
CA TYR A 258 -8.17 -7.41 -4.94
C TYR A 258 -6.88 -8.25 -4.91
N LEU A 259 -5.89 -7.87 -4.10
CA LEU A 259 -4.64 -8.60 -3.97
C LEU A 259 -4.83 -10.02 -3.41
N GLU A 260 -5.72 -10.23 -2.44
CA GLU A 260 -6.05 -11.56 -1.93
C GLU A 260 -6.67 -12.45 -3.01
N LEU A 261 -7.65 -11.93 -3.77
CA LEU A 261 -8.25 -12.65 -4.89
C LEU A 261 -7.17 -13.11 -5.88
N LEU A 262 -6.28 -12.19 -6.21
CA LEU A 262 -5.17 -12.41 -7.11
C LEU A 262 -4.18 -13.47 -6.59
N ILE A 263 -3.76 -13.36 -5.33
CA ILE A 263 -2.83 -14.29 -4.68
C ILE A 263 -3.46 -15.69 -4.53
N ASN A 264 -4.76 -15.78 -4.26
CA ASN A 264 -5.49 -17.05 -4.13
C ASN A 264 -5.76 -17.74 -5.47
N ASN A 265 -5.97 -16.98 -6.54
CA ASN A 265 -6.09 -17.51 -7.90
C ASN A 265 -4.74 -17.80 -8.57
N SER A 266 -3.67 -17.98 -7.77
CA SER A 266 -2.33 -18.37 -8.25
C SER A 266 -1.71 -17.38 -9.26
N PHE A 267 -1.66 -16.11 -8.86
CA PHE A 267 -0.99 -14.95 -9.52
C PHE A 267 0.38 -15.19 -10.20
N ILE A 268 1.06 -16.31 -9.95
CA ILE A 268 2.42 -16.59 -10.45
C ILE A 268 2.41 -17.32 -11.82
N LYS A 269 1.26 -17.80 -12.32
CA LYS A 269 1.23 -18.60 -13.56
C LYS A 269 0.59 -17.95 -14.79
N THR A 270 -0.22 -16.90 -14.69
CA THR A 270 -0.95 -16.35 -15.85
C THR A 270 -0.98 -14.83 -15.85
N ALA A 271 -0.80 -14.27 -17.05
CA ALA A 271 -0.70 -12.85 -17.31
C ALA A 271 -1.95 -12.10 -16.85
N LEU A 272 -1.74 -11.04 -16.08
CA LEU A 272 -2.81 -10.21 -15.55
C LEU A 272 -3.48 -9.37 -16.64
N PRO A 273 -4.74 -8.93 -16.41
CA PRO A 273 -5.33 -7.86 -17.18
C PRO A 273 -4.36 -6.68 -17.26
N ARG A 274 -4.22 -6.09 -18.44
CA ARG A 274 -3.24 -5.01 -18.73
C ARG A 274 -3.44 -3.78 -17.86
N GLU A 275 -4.63 -3.60 -17.29
CA GLU A 275 -5.03 -2.44 -16.52
C GLU A 275 -5.40 -2.87 -15.09
N PHE A 276 -4.65 -2.36 -14.11
CA PHE A 276 -5.02 -2.43 -12.71
C PHE A 276 -6.26 -1.54 -12.54
N PRO A 277 -7.36 -2.00 -11.90
CA PRO A 277 -8.48 -1.13 -11.62
C PRO A 277 -7.97 0.12 -10.89
N ARG A 278 -8.42 1.30 -11.32
CA ARG A 278 -8.11 2.53 -10.59
C ARG A 278 -8.93 2.51 -9.30
N PHE A 279 -8.33 2.02 -8.21
CA PHE A 279 -8.97 1.95 -6.88
C PHE A 279 -9.20 3.33 -6.24
N PHE A 280 -8.79 4.42 -6.90
CA PHE A 280 -8.73 5.78 -6.34
C PHE A 280 -9.55 6.81 -7.12
N THR A 281 -10.48 6.38 -7.98
CA THR A 281 -11.37 7.27 -8.73
C THR A 281 -12.81 7.04 -8.33
N HIS A 282 -13.15 7.30 -7.08
CA HIS A 282 -14.53 7.64 -6.75
C HIS A 282 -14.70 9.15 -6.97
N PRO A 283 -15.35 9.60 -8.06
CA PRO A 283 -15.91 10.93 -8.05
C PRO A 283 -16.93 10.97 -6.91
N SER A 284 -16.80 12.00 -6.06
CA SER A 284 -17.62 12.19 -4.88
C SER A 284 -19.09 12.42 -5.26
N GLU A 285 -19.84 11.34 -5.43
CA GLU A 285 -21.31 11.32 -5.42
C GLU A 285 -21.78 9.87 -5.23
N ARG A 286 -21.77 9.40 -3.98
CA ARG A 286 -22.60 8.27 -3.56
C ARG A 286 -23.52 8.75 -2.44
N THR A 287 -24.74 9.06 -2.84
CA THR A 287 -25.90 9.01 -1.94
C THR A 287 -26.08 7.57 -1.45
N SER A 288 -26.65 7.46 -0.25
CA SER A 288 -26.91 6.23 0.50
C SER A 288 -27.50 5.08 -0.31
N ASP A 289 -27.13 3.86 0.12
CA ASP A 289 -27.58 2.54 -0.32
C ASP A 289 -26.84 1.95 -1.52
N ASP A 290 -25.65 1.39 -1.30
CA ASP A 290 -25.18 0.28 -2.15
C ASP A 290 -24.07 -0.53 -1.45
N ALA A 291 -24.48 -1.61 -0.79
CA ALA A 291 -23.60 -2.71 -0.39
C ALA A 291 -23.38 -3.73 -1.53
N GLY A 292 -23.92 -3.49 -2.74
CA GLY A 292 -23.95 -4.45 -3.85
C GLY A 292 -22.84 -4.32 -4.91
N GLY A 293 -22.02 -3.25 -4.88
CA GLY A 293 -21.08 -2.99 -5.99
C GLY A 293 -19.87 -3.92 -6.08
N ILE A 294 -19.49 -4.58 -4.97
CA ILE A 294 -18.30 -5.44 -4.92
C ILE A 294 -18.59 -6.81 -5.55
N ASP A 295 -19.78 -7.38 -5.31
CA ASP A 295 -20.19 -8.67 -5.89
C ASP A 295 -20.32 -8.59 -7.41
N ASP A 296 -20.79 -7.47 -7.95
CA ASP A 296 -20.94 -7.29 -9.41
C ASP A 296 -19.59 -7.15 -10.13
N MET A 297 -18.61 -6.48 -9.51
CA MET A 297 -17.27 -6.35 -10.09
C MET A 297 -16.50 -7.68 -10.02
N LEU A 298 -16.61 -8.41 -8.90
CA LEU A 298 -16.06 -9.75 -8.74
C LEU A 298 -16.68 -10.75 -9.72
N ASN A 299 -18.00 -10.71 -9.90
CA ASN A 299 -18.71 -11.54 -10.88
C ASN A 299 -18.28 -11.23 -12.32
N THR A 300 -17.99 -9.97 -12.64
CA THR A 300 -17.55 -9.56 -13.98
C THR A 300 -16.14 -10.07 -14.30
N VAL A 301 -15.21 -10.01 -13.34
CA VAL A 301 -13.85 -10.55 -13.49
C VAL A 301 -13.86 -12.09 -13.53
N LEU A 302 -14.63 -12.75 -12.66
CA LEU A 302 -14.77 -14.22 -12.69
C LEU A 302 -15.37 -14.72 -14.02
N ARG A 303 -16.35 -14.02 -14.58
CA ARG A 303 -16.96 -14.37 -15.87
C ARG A 303 -16.03 -14.17 -17.06
N SER A 304 -15.11 -13.20 -17.02
CA SER A 304 -14.14 -13.01 -18.10
C SER A 304 -13.01 -14.05 -18.04
N THR A 305 -12.52 -14.40 -16.85
CA THR A 305 -11.48 -15.42 -16.68
C THR A 305 -11.97 -16.83 -17.02
N LEU A 306 -13.20 -17.19 -16.62
CA LEU A 306 -13.80 -18.49 -16.98
C LEU A 306 -14.11 -18.62 -18.49
N ARG A 307 -14.36 -17.50 -19.19
CA ARG A 307 -14.58 -17.51 -20.65
C ARG A 307 -13.30 -17.78 -21.44
N GLU A 308 -12.14 -17.39 -20.94
CA GLU A 308 -10.86 -17.66 -21.59
C GLU A 308 -10.40 -19.12 -21.38
N GLU A 309 -10.75 -19.74 -20.26
CA GLU A 309 -10.47 -21.17 -20.02
C GLU A 309 -11.45 -22.12 -20.74
N SER A 310 -12.64 -21.64 -21.12
CA SER A 310 -13.67 -22.42 -21.83
C SER A 310 -13.49 -22.46 -23.34
N GLY A 311 -12.27 -22.26 -23.85
CA GLY A 311 -11.93 -22.40 -25.27
C GLY A 311 -12.04 -23.84 -25.79
N MET A 312 -13.21 -24.46 -25.68
CA MET A 312 -13.60 -25.66 -26.42
C MET A 312 -14.65 -25.29 -27.47
N SER A 313 -14.20 -25.38 -28.72
CA SER A 313 -14.91 -25.65 -29.96
C SER A 313 -16.45 -25.56 -29.91
N LEU A 314 -16.98 -24.52 -30.56
CA LEU A 314 -18.33 -24.53 -31.11
C LEU A 314 -18.42 -25.66 -32.15
N LEU A 315 -19.17 -26.71 -31.86
CA LEU A 315 -19.74 -27.60 -32.87
C LEU A 315 -21.26 -27.39 -32.93
N ASN A 316 -21.75 -27.39 -34.16
CA ASN A 316 -23.10 -27.02 -34.60
C ASN A 316 -24.23 -27.78 -33.88
N PRO A 317 -25.35 -27.10 -33.59
CA PRO A 317 -26.57 -27.74 -33.12
C PRO A 317 -27.45 -28.10 -34.32
N ASP A 318 -27.10 -29.14 -35.07
CA ASP A 318 -28.00 -29.76 -36.05
C ASP A 318 -27.46 -31.14 -36.42
N GLU A 319 -27.77 -32.16 -35.63
CA GLU A 319 -27.93 -33.54 -36.12
C GLU A 319 -28.63 -34.43 -35.07
N GLN A 320 -29.94 -34.57 -35.31
CA GLN A 320 -30.74 -35.80 -35.28
C GLN A 320 -30.88 -36.63 -33.99
N ASN A 321 -32.13 -36.62 -33.51
CA ASN A 321 -32.91 -37.79 -33.08
C ASN A 321 -32.47 -39.12 -33.75
N ASP A 322 -32.21 -40.16 -32.95
CA ASP A 322 -33.12 -41.31 -32.91
C ASP A 322 -32.81 -42.29 -31.76
N ARG A 323 -33.88 -42.64 -31.04
CA ARG A 323 -34.23 -43.92 -30.37
C ARG A 323 -33.11 -44.84 -29.83
N LEU A 324 -33.20 -45.20 -28.54
CA LEU A 324 -33.68 -46.53 -28.10
C LEU A 324 -33.75 -46.66 -26.56
N THR A 325 -34.64 -47.55 -26.17
CA THR A 325 -35.28 -47.82 -24.88
C THR A 325 -34.59 -48.89 -24.01
N TYR A 326 -35.03 -48.95 -22.72
CA TYR A 326 -34.87 -50.02 -21.71
C TYR A 326 -33.44 -50.18 -21.12
N SER A 327 -33.20 -50.37 -19.82
CA SER A 327 -33.96 -51.06 -18.77
C SER A 327 -33.48 -50.60 -17.37
N ASN A 328 -34.40 -50.59 -16.42
CA ASN A 328 -34.15 -50.53 -14.97
C ASN A 328 -33.76 -51.94 -14.48
N PRO A 329 -32.88 -52.08 -13.47
CA PRO A 329 -33.37 -52.73 -12.25
C PRO A 329 -32.83 -52.13 -10.94
N GLY A 330 -33.65 -52.31 -9.91
CA GLY A 330 -33.50 -51.78 -8.56
C GLY A 330 -32.27 -52.23 -7.77
N SER A 331 -32.02 -51.52 -6.69
CA SER A 331 -31.59 -52.12 -5.42
C SER A 331 -31.92 -51.18 -4.26
N ASP A 332 -32.93 -51.61 -3.52
CA ASP A 332 -33.03 -51.72 -2.07
C ASP A 332 -32.52 -50.61 -1.14
N SER A 333 -33.45 -50.26 -0.27
CA SER A 333 -33.32 -49.40 0.88
C SER A 333 -33.36 -50.22 2.17
N SER A 334 -32.69 -49.67 3.20
CA SER A 334 -32.94 -49.83 4.64
C SER A 334 -32.52 -51.12 5.37
N SER A 335 -31.64 -50.95 6.36
CA SER A 335 -31.88 -51.13 7.82
C SER A 335 -30.53 -51.12 8.57
N ALA A 336 -30.34 -50.22 9.54
CA ALA A 336 -30.32 -50.45 11.00
C ALA A 336 -29.01 -51.11 11.52
N SER A 337 -28.45 -50.90 12.71
CA SER A 337 -28.56 -49.98 13.86
C SER A 337 -27.51 -50.46 14.89
N SER A 338 -27.07 -49.58 15.81
CA SER A 338 -26.37 -49.88 17.10
C SER A 338 -24.95 -50.49 17.01
N SER A 339 -24.00 -50.34 17.93
CA SER A 339 -23.92 -49.92 19.35
C SER A 339 -22.45 -49.55 19.64
N VAL A 340 -22.19 -48.44 20.34
CA VAL A 340 -21.64 -48.37 21.72
C VAL A 340 -20.53 -49.39 22.05
N ARG A 341 -19.31 -48.89 22.17
CA ARG A 341 -18.43 -49.07 23.33
C ARG A 341 -17.57 -47.83 23.54
#